data_AF-A0A6N6ZH11-F1
#
_entry.id   AF-A0A6N6ZH11-F1
#
_cell.length_a   1.000
_cell.length_b   1.000
_cell.length_c   1.000
_cell.angle_alpha   90.00
_cell.angle_beta   90.00
_cell.angle_gamma   90.00
#
_symmetry.space_group_name_H-M   'P 1'
#
loop_
_entity.id
_entity.type
_entity.pdbx_description
1 polymer ?
#
loop_
_entity_poly.entity_id
_entity_poly.type
_entity_poly.pdbx_seq_one_letter_code
_entity_poly.pdbx_strand_id
1 'polypeptide(L)'
;MNATVMWPRARHYLAPGDAAFLLETLAPDESTRPALEKLLYDPEMLDVIMDTPKLVQTLREKGETIQISTRLFFYILVRDALKTAELKDREVADYLAGMLADAAHQENWLFPFQHRTGPLLYAVDYWREMEKASSSQRFFLSISAGNHYLLLTGFYREFLHQREERQGAPGLEFYESMGQTAYRQARDHRLAREYEMREILDGLIHGFPRTREQFNRLATQWHWRN
;
A
#
# COMPACT_ATOMS: atom_id res chain seq x y z
N MET A 1 3.04 -8.77 19.52
CA MET A 1 2.72 -7.66 18.61
C MET A 1 1.68 -6.78 19.31
N ASN A 2 2.05 -5.58 19.75
CA ASN A 2 1.13 -4.64 20.39
C ASN A 2 0.27 -3.92 19.35
N ALA A 3 -1.02 -3.86 19.64
CA ALA A 3 -2.08 -3.35 18.78
C ALA A 3 -2.02 -1.85 18.46
N THR A 4 -1.28 -1.05 19.25
CA THR A 4 -1.32 0.41 19.22
C THR A 4 -0.41 1.05 18.16
N VAL A 5 0.35 0.25 17.39
CA VAL A 5 1.34 0.75 16.39
C VAL A 5 0.85 0.59 14.95
N MET A 6 -0.29 -0.07 14.71
CA MET A 6 -0.33 -0.91 13.51
C MET A 6 -0.62 -0.27 12.15
N TRP A 7 -1.22 0.93 12.03
CA TRP A 7 -1.31 1.62 10.71
C TRP A 7 -1.50 3.15 10.86
N PRO A 8 -0.44 3.94 11.08
CA PRO A 8 -0.61 5.39 11.07
C PRO A 8 -1.01 5.86 9.66
N ARG A 9 -2.20 6.46 9.53
CA ARG A 9 -2.67 7.07 8.29
C ARG A 9 -1.67 8.13 7.87
N ALA A 10 -1.14 8.05 6.64
CA ALA A 10 -0.09 8.94 6.14
C ALA A 10 -0.52 10.41 6.29
N ARG A 11 -1.79 10.68 5.99
CA ARG A 11 -2.42 11.99 6.15
C ARG A 11 -2.45 12.49 7.60
N HIS A 12 -2.54 11.63 8.60
CA HIS A 12 -2.72 12.07 10.00
C HIS A 12 -1.41 12.26 10.77
N TYR A 13 -0.29 11.81 10.21
CA TYR A 13 1.02 11.90 10.85
C TYR A 13 2.10 12.28 9.83
N LEU A 14 2.12 13.57 9.46
CA LEU A 14 3.18 14.12 8.61
C LEU A 14 4.48 14.24 9.42
N ALA A 15 5.57 13.71 8.88
CA ALA A 15 6.90 13.95 9.41
C ALA A 15 7.32 15.41 9.15
N PRO A 16 8.31 15.96 9.87
CA PRO A 16 8.78 17.34 9.62
C PRO A 16 9.21 17.59 8.16
N GLY A 17 9.87 16.63 7.52
CA GLY A 17 10.24 16.71 6.10
C GLY A 17 9.04 16.72 5.15
N ASP A 18 7.94 16.08 5.53
CA ASP A 18 6.71 16.04 4.73
C ASP A 18 6.07 17.42 4.62
N ALA A 19 5.95 18.12 5.75
CA ALA A 19 5.40 19.48 5.77
C ALA A 19 6.26 20.45 4.95
N ALA A 20 7.59 20.37 5.07
CA ALA A 20 8.52 21.20 4.30
C ALA A 20 8.32 20.98 2.79
N PHE A 21 8.26 19.72 2.34
CA PHE A 21 8.01 19.40 0.93
C PHE A 21 6.66 19.95 0.42
N LEU A 22 5.59 19.79 1.20
CA LEU A 22 4.26 20.29 0.83
C LEU A 22 4.27 21.82 0.69
N LEU A 23 4.89 22.52 1.64
CA LEU A 23 5.02 23.98 1.62
C LEU A 23 5.85 24.45 0.42
N GLU A 24 7.03 23.87 0.18
CA GLU A 24 7.89 24.25 -0.96
C GLU A 24 7.21 23.98 -2.30
N THR A 25 6.42 22.91 -2.40
CA THR A 25 5.77 22.51 -3.64
C THR A 25 4.57 23.41 -3.95
N LEU A 26 3.74 23.71 -2.96
CA LEU A 26 2.44 24.36 -3.17
C LEU A 26 2.47 25.88 -2.90
N ALA A 27 3.35 26.34 -2.01
CA ALA A 27 3.53 27.74 -1.64
C ALA A 27 5.00 28.17 -1.85
N PRO A 28 5.47 28.27 -3.10
CA PRO A 28 6.86 28.66 -3.37
C PRO A 28 7.16 30.07 -2.86
N ASP A 29 6.17 30.96 -2.88
CA ASP A 29 6.27 32.31 -2.31
C ASP A 29 6.13 32.30 -0.78
N GLU A 30 7.12 32.88 -0.09
CA GLU A 30 7.19 32.91 1.38
C GLU A 30 5.98 33.60 2.01
N SER A 31 5.36 34.56 1.32
CA SER A 31 4.20 35.29 1.84
C SER A 31 2.97 34.39 2.05
N THR A 32 2.88 33.28 1.29
CA THR A 32 1.74 32.35 1.32
C THR A 32 1.95 31.14 2.24
N ARG A 33 3.19 30.90 2.68
CA ARG A 33 3.55 29.72 3.51
C ARG A 33 2.81 29.66 4.85
N PRO A 34 2.67 30.75 5.63
CA PRO A 34 1.99 30.69 6.92
C PRO A 34 0.49 30.34 6.80
N ALA A 35 -0.13 30.70 5.68
CA ALA A 35 -1.53 30.35 5.41
C ALA A 35 -1.65 28.85 5.10
N LEU A 36 -0.79 28.32 4.22
CA LEU A 36 -0.77 26.90 3.87
C LEU A 36 -0.42 26.02 5.07
N GLU A 37 0.53 26.44 5.91
CA GLU A 37 0.93 25.71 7.12
C GLU A 37 -0.27 25.48 8.06
N LYS A 38 -1.13 26.48 8.24
CA LYS A 38 -2.38 26.32 9.00
C LYS A 38 -3.33 25.31 8.39
N LEU A 39 -3.43 25.27 7.06
CA LEU A 39 -4.31 24.32 6.34
C LEU A 39 -3.81 22.87 6.46
N LEU A 40 -2.52 22.63 6.67
CA LEU A 40 -1.99 21.27 6.89
C LEU A 40 -2.50 20.66 8.20
N TYR A 41 -2.95 21.47 9.16
CA TYR A 41 -3.56 21.01 10.42
C TYR A 41 -5.08 20.82 10.34
N ASP A 42 -5.71 21.23 9.24
CA ASP A 42 -7.12 20.99 8.97
C ASP A 42 -7.27 19.70 8.14
N PRO A 43 -7.93 18.64 8.68
CA PRO A 43 -8.04 17.36 7.99
C PRO A 43 -8.76 17.43 6.63
N GLU A 44 -9.80 18.27 6.51
CA GLU A 44 -10.56 18.40 5.26
C GLU A 44 -9.73 19.12 4.20
N MET A 45 -8.98 20.14 4.60
CA MET A 45 -8.10 20.87 3.70
C MET A 45 -6.88 20.04 3.31
N LEU A 46 -6.34 19.25 4.24
CA LEU A 46 -5.24 18.34 3.96
C LEU A 46 -5.63 17.32 2.88
N ASP A 47 -6.86 16.78 2.91
CA ASP A 47 -7.37 15.90 1.87
C ASP A 47 -7.37 16.55 0.47
N VAL A 48 -7.72 17.83 0.40
CA VAL A 48 -7.72 18.61 -0.85
C VAL A 48 -6.28 18.89 -1.31
N ILE A 49 -5.42 19.31 -0.38
CA ILE A 49 -3.99 19.56 -0.62
C ILE A 49 -3.32 18.32 -1.19
N MET A 50 -3.55 17.17 -0.57
CA MET A 50 -3.03 15.87 -0.97
C MET A 50 -3.47 15.40 -2.36
N ASP A 51 -4.62 15.90 -2.83
CA ASP A 51 -5.15 15.57 -4.15
C ASP A 51 -4.61 16.50 -5.27
N THR A 52 -3.71 17.42 -4.94
CA THR A 52 -3.15 18.40 -5.88
C THR A 52 -2.19 17.75 -6.89
N PRO A 53 -2.44 17.84 -8.21
CA PRO A 53 -1.59 17.21 -9.25
C PRO A 53 -0.13 17.66 -9.23
N LYS A 54 0.14 18.86 -8.71
CA LYS A 54 1.50 19.41 -8.59
C LYS A 54 2.40 18.54 -7.72
N LEU A 55 1.85 17.84 -6.71
CA LEU A 55 2.63 16.97 -5.83
C LEU A 55 3.29 15.83 -6.61
N VAL A 56 2.52 15.10 -7.41
CA VAL A 56 3.06 13.99 -8.22
C VAL A 56 4.00 14.48 -9.32
N GLN A 57 3.73 15.66 -9.90
CA GLN A 57 4.64 16.28 -10.89
C GLN A 57 6.00 16.60 -10.26
N THR A 58 6.00 17.25 -9.10
CA THR A 58 7.24 17.58 -8.39
C THR A 58 8.00 16.32 -7.93
N LEU A 59 7.30 15.25 -7.53
CA LEU A 59 7.95 13.95 -7.25
C LEU A 59 8.70 13.42 -8.47
N ARG A 60 8.10 13.48 -9.66
CA ARG A 60 8.72 13.00 -10.91
C ARG A 60 9.90 13.86 -11.35
N GLU A 61 9.82 15.17 -11.14
CA GLU A 61 10.86 16.13 -11.55
C GLU A 61 12.09 16.11 -10.62
N LYS A 62 11.87 16.10 -9.29
CA LYS A 62 12.96 16.19 -8.31
C LYS A 62 13.59 14.82 -7.97
N GLY A 63 12.88 13.72 -8.21
CA GLY A 63 13.40 12.36 -8.01
C GLY A 63 14.01 12.10 -6.62
N GLU A 64 15.23 11.56 -6.58
CA GLU A 64 15.94 11.15 -5.34
C GLU A 64 16.34 12.31 -4.41
N THR A 65 16.26 13.56 -4.87
CA THR A 65 16.69 14.73 -4.08
C THR A 65 15.65 15.17 -3.04
N ILE A 66 14.48 14.54 -3.03
CA ILE A 66 13.35 14.94 -2.19
C ILE A 66 13.50 14.36 -0.78
N GLN A 67 13.45 15.23 0.22
CA GLN A 67 13.46 14.85 1.64
C GLN A 67 12.02 14.70 2.16
N ILE A 68 11.39 13.56 1.87
CA ILE A 68 10.07 13.20 2.41
C ILE A 68 10.08 11.82 3.04
N SER A 69 9.10 11.55 3.91
CA SER A 69 8.90 10.23 4.45
C SER A 69 8.49 9.24 3.36
N THR A 70 8.97 7.99 3.47
CA THR A 70 8.59 6.88 2.59
C THR A 70 7.08 6.74 2.49
N ARG A 71 6.37 7.00 3.59
CA ARG A 71 4.93 6.90 3.67
C ARG A 71 4.22 8.01 2.88
N LEU A 72 4.64 9.27 3.01
CA LEU A 72 4.07 10.35 2.19
C LEU A 72 4.38 10.13 0.71
N PHE A 73 5.60 9.70 0.39
CA PHE A 73 6.00 9.35 -0.97
C PHE A 73 5.03 8.34 -1.59
N PHE A 74 4.81 7.20 -0.94
CA PHE A 74 3.87 6.21 -1.45
C PHE A 74 2.43 6.69 -1.43
N TYR A 75 2.02 7.49 -0.46
CA TYR A 75 0.66 8.04 -0.42
C TYR A 75 0.36 8.88 -1.66
N ILE A 76 1.24 9.81 -2.04
CA ILE A 76 1.04 10.66 -3.22
C ILE A 76 0.95 9.80 -4.50
N LEU A 77 1.84 8.81 -4.65
CA LEU A 77 1.85 7.93 -5.83
C LEU A 77 0.62 7.02 -5.91
N VAL A 78 0.27 6.37 -4.81
CA VAL A 78 -0.90 5.49 -4.73
C VAL A 78 -2.16 6.32 -4.96
N ARG A 79 -2.28 7.49 -4.34
CA ARG A 79 -3.47 8.34 -4.46
C ARG A 79 -3.70 8.79 -5.90
N ASP A 80 -2.65 9.22 -6.60
CA ASP A 80 -2.71 9.59 -8.01
C ASP A 80 -3.15 8.40 -8.89
N ALA A 81 -2.56 7.23 -8.66
CA ALA A 81 -2.88 6.03 -9.43
C ALA A 81 -4.32 5.54 -9.17
N LEU A 82 -4.76 5.50 -7.91
CA LEU A 82 -6.12 5.09 -7.55
C LEU A 82 -7.17 6.05 -8.11
N LYS A 83 -6.93 7.37 -8.09
CA LYS A 83 -7.83 8.35 -8.71
C LYS A 83 -8.01 8.09 -10.20
N THR A 84 -6.92 7.75 -10.90
CA THR A 84 -6.96 7.39 -12.33
C THR A 84 -7.78 6.12 -12.59
N ALA A 85 -7.89 5.22 -11.62
CA ALA A 85 -8.72 4.02 -11.67
C ALA A 85 -10.13 4.19 -11.09
N GLU A 86 -10.55 5.43 -10.80
CA GLU A 86 -11.81 5.78 -10.13
C GLU A 86 -11.98 5.14 -8.74
N LEU A 87 -10.88 4.72 -8.10
CA LEU A 87 -10.84 4.23 -6.73
C LEU A 87 -10.60 5.43 -5.80
N LYS A 88 -11.69 6.03 -5.33
CA LYS A 88 -11.65 7.33 -4.62
C LYS A 88 -11.45 7.23 -3.11
N ASP A 89 -11.48 6.03 -2.54
CA ASP A 89 -11.33 5.84 -1.10
C ASP A 89 -9.92 6.24 -0.63
N ARG A 90 -9.85 7.22 0.27
CA ARG A 90 -8.59 7.74 0.81
C ARG A 90 -8.02 6.87 1.92
N GLU A 91 -8.86 6.16 2.65
CA GLU A 91 -8.42 5.23 3.69
C GLU A 91 -7.75 4.01 3.06
N VAL A 92 -8.25 3.56 1.90
CA VAL A 92 -7.56 2.56 1.08
C VAL A 92 -6.22 3.09 0.57
N ALA A 93 -6.14 4.36 0.14
CA ALA A 93 -4.89 4.97 -0.30
C ALA A 93 -3.85 5.03 0.84
N ASP A 94 -4.25 5.46 2.04
CA ASP A 94 -3.40 5.47 3.24
C ASP A 94 -2.92 4.07 3.60
N TYR A 95 -3.81 3.10 3.59
CA TYR A 95 -3.49 1.71 3.90
C TYR A 95 -2.43 1.16 2.95
N LEU A 96 -2.65 1.34 1.64
CA LEU A 96 -1.73 0.87 0.61
C LEU A 96 -0.38 1.60 0.68
N ALA A 97 -0.38 2.89 0.99
CA ALA A 97 0.85 3.66 1.19
C ALA A 97 1.66 3.15 2.39
N GLY A 98 0.99 2.88 3.51
CA GLY A 98 1.62 2.28 4.69
C GLY A 98 2.17 0.89 4.38
N MET A 99 1.39 0.05 3.72
CA MET A 99 1.80 -1.29 3.28
C MET A 99 3.04 -1.24 2.37
N LEU A 100 3.09 -0.31 1.41
CA LEU A 100 4.24 -0.16 0.51
C LEU A 100 5.46 0.39 1.23
N ALA A 101 5.28 1.35 2.14
CA ALA A 101 6.37 1.86 2.97
C ALA A 101 7.00 0.74 3.80
N ASP A 102 6.17 -0.09 4.43
CA ASP A 102 6.62 -1.23 5.21
C ASP A 102 7.33 -2.27 4.34
N ALA A 103 6.82 -2.53 3.12
CA ALA A 103 7.45 -3.45 2.17
C ALA A 103 8.80 -2.93 1.66
N ALA A 104 8.94 -1.62 1.45
CA ALA A 104 10.19 -1.00 1.00
C ALA A 104 11.29 -1.07 2.07
N HIS A 105 10.93 -1.01 3.36
CA HIS A 105 11.87 -1.19 4.46
C HIS A 105 12.21 -2.66 4.75
N GLN A 106 11.41 -3.60 4.26
CA GLN A 106 11.66 -5.03 4.42
C GLN A 106 12.48 -5.57 3.25
N GLU A 107 13.75 -5.89 3.51
CA GLU A 107 14.64 -6.50 2.51
C GLU A 107 14.07 -7.80 1.90
N ASN A 108 13.16 -8.48 2.63
CA ASN A 108 12.64 -9.80 2.31
C ASN A 108 11.10 -9.90 2.33
N TRP A 109 10.36 -8.88 1.87
CA TRP A 109 8.88 -8.94 1.85
C TRP A 109 8.31 -10.10 1.00
N LEU A 110 9.11 -10.67 0.06
CA LEU A 110 8.79 -11.92 -0.66
C LEU A 110 8.90 -13.18 0.23
N PHE A 111 9.55 -13.06 1.38
CA PHE A 111 9.80 -14.12 2.37
C PHE A 111 9.28 -13.70 3.76
N PRO A 112 7.96 -13.48 3.95
CA PRO A 112 7.41 -13.01 5.22
C PRO A 112 7.60 -13.97 6.41
N PHE A 113 8.08 -15.21 6.20
CA PHE A 113 8.38 -16.17 7.26
C PHE A 113 9.88 -16.46 7.33
N GLN A 114 10.48 -16.17 8.50
CA GLN A 114 11.93 -16.25 8.75
C GLN A 114 12.53 -17.66 8.60
N HIS A 115 11.72 -18.71 8.74
CA HIS A 115 12.14 -20.12 8.62
C HIS A 115 12.15 -20.66 7.19
N ARG A 116 11.96 -19.81 6.16
CA ARG A 116 11.89 -20.26 4.77
C ARG A 116 13.03 -19.71 3.92
N THR A 117 13.49 -20.54 3.00
CA THR A 117 14.58 -20.26 2.04
C THR A 117 14.07 -19.93 0.63
N GLY A 118 12.75 -19.82 0.42
CA GLY A 118 12.12 -19.59 -0.89
C GLY A 118 10.94 -18.60 -0.81
N PRO A 119 10.61 -17.88 -1.89
CA PRO A 119 9.55 -16.87 -1.89
C PRO A 119 8.19 -17.53 -1.64
N LEU A 120 7.32 -16.84 -0.90
CA LEU A 120 6.02 -17.36 -0.44
C LEU A 120 4.93 -17.26 -1.50
N LEU A 121 5.17 -17.92 -2.62
CA LEU A 121 4.27 -17.92 -3.78
C LEU A 121 3.10 -18.88 -3.64
N TYR A 122 2.98 -19.67 -2.57
CA TYR A 122 1.99 -20.73 -2.48
C TYR A 122 1.00 -20.53 -1.34
N ALA A 123 -0.29 -20.64 -1.67
CA ALA A 123 -1.41 -20.57 -0.74
C ALA A 123 -1.30 -21.53 0.45
N VAL A 124 -0.77 -22.74 0.18
CA VAL A 124 -0.55 -23.78 1.20
C VAL A 124 0.34 -23.32 2.34
N ASP A 125 1.26 -22.38 2.08
CA ASP A 125 2.21 -21.96 3.09
C ASP A 125 1.57 -21.02 4.10
N TYR A 126 0.80 -20.03 3.65
CA TYR A 126 -0.02 -19.21 4.54
C TYR A 126 -1.03 -20.07 5.30
N TRP A 127 -1.66 -21.04 4.63
CA TRP A 127 -2.61 -21.94 5.28
C TRP A 127 -1.97 -22.76 6.41
N ARG A 128 -0.77 -23.32 6.20
CA ARG A 128 -0.02 -24.05 7.24
C ARG A 128 0.34 -23.19 8.45
N GLU A 129 0.73 -21.94 8.22
CA GLU A 129 1.02 -21.02 9.33
C GLU A 129 -0.27 -20.63 10.08
N MET A 130 -1.37 -20.40 9.36
CA MET A 130 -2.67 -20.10 9.97
C MET A 130 -3.23 -21.25 10.80
N GLU A 131 -3.03 -22.50 10.37
CA GLU A 131 -3.51 -23.70 11.09
C GLU A 131 -3.01 -23.72 12.54
N LYS A 132 -1.74 -23.36 12.74
CA LYS A 132 -1.06 -23.34 14.05
C LYS A 132 -1.29 -22.05 14.84
N ALA A 133 -1.85 -21.03 14.21
CA ALA A 133 -1.96 -19.70 14.78
C ALA A 133 -3.23 -19.52 15.62
N SER A 134 -3.14 -18.67 16.65
CA SER A 134 -4.30 -18.22 17.42
C SER A 134 -5.25 -17.39 16.55
N SER A 135 -6.51 -17.18 17.00
CA SER A 135 -7.49 -16.39 16.25
C SER A 135 -6.97 -14.98 15.90
N SER A 136 -6.30 -14.30 16.83
CA SER A 136 -5.73 -12.97 16.58
C SER A 136 -4.57 -13.02 15.60
N GLN A 137 -3.70 -14.04 15.67
CA GLN A 137 -2.62 -14.22 14.72
C GLN A 137 -3.16 -14.54 13.31
N ARG A 138 -4.22 -15.35 13.19
CA ARG A 138 -4.87 -15.65 11.89
C ARG A 138 -5.37 -14.38 11.20
N PHE A 139 -5.89 -13.41 11.95
CA PHE A 139 -6.28 -12.11 11.39
C PHE A 139 -5.10 -11.39 10.74
N PHE A 140 -3.97 -11.24 11.45
CA PHE A 140 -2.79 -10.57 10.90
C PHE A 140 -2.14 -11.35 9.76
N LEU A 141 -2.13 -12.69 9.84
CA LEU A 141 -1.68 -13.54 8.73
C LEU A 141 -2.57 -13.39 7.50
N SER A 142 -3.89 -13.22 7.68
CA SER A 142 -4.83 -13.02 6.57
C SER A 142 -4.60 -11.68 5.87
N ILE A 143 -4.36 -10.62 6.64
CA ILE A 143 -3.95 -9.33 6.09
C ILE A 143 -2.63 -9.46 5.33
N SER A 144 -1.63 -10.09 5.94
CA SER A 144 -0.30 -10.27 5.35
C SER A 144 -0.37 -11.07 4.06
N ALA A 145 -1.20 -12.12 3.99
CA ALA A 145 -1.43 -12.90 2.79
C ALA A 145 -2.09 -12.05 1.68
N GLY A 146 -3.13 -11.28 2.01
CA GLY A 146 -3.77 -10.37 1.06
C GLY A 146 -2.79 -9.35 0.48
N ASN A 147 -2.01 -8.69 1.34
CA ASN A 147 -0.98 -7.73 0.96
C ASN A 147 0.08 -8.37 0.06
N HIS A 148 0.56 -9.55 0.44
CA HIS A 148 1.55 -10.28 -0.34
C HIS A 148 1.05 -10.60 -1.75
N TYR A 149 -0.17 -11.15 -1.88
CA TYR A 149 -0.74 -11.45 -3.20
C TYR A 149 -1.02 -10.19 -4.01
N LEU A 150 -1.41 -9.08 -3.38
CA LEU A 150 -1.62 -7.80 -4.08
C LEU A 150 -0.29 -7.27 -4.65
N LEU A 151 0.78 -7.31 -3.86
CA LEU A 151 2.11 -6.89 -4.31
C LEU A 151 2.68 -7.83 -5.37
N LEU A 152 2.52 -9.15 -5.20
CA LEU A 152 2.96 -10.17 -6.15
C LEU A 152 2.28 -9.99 -7.52
N THR A 153 0.96 -9.84 -7.53
CA THR A 153 0.17 -9.68 -8.77
C THR A 153 0.32 -8.30 -9.40
N GLY A 154 0.60 -7.26 -8.60
CA GLY A 154 0.82 -5.90 -9.08
C GLY A 154 2.22 -5.65 -9.61
N PHE A 155 3.25 -5.81 -8.77
CA PHE A 155 4.63 -5.45 -9.11
C PHE A 155 5.41 -6.55 -9.84
N TYR A 156 4.99 -7.82 -9.74
CA TYR A 156 5.76 -8.98 -10.23
C TYR A 156 4.99 -9.83 -11.23
N ARG A 157 4.11 -9.20 -12.03
CA ARG A 157 3.30 -9.87 -13.05
C ARG A 157 4.14 -10.66 -14.07
N GLU A 158 5.23 -10.08 -14.54
CA GLU A 158 6.12 -10.72 -15.53
C GLU A 158 6.73 -12.02 -14.96
N PHE A 159 7.14 -12.00 -13.69
CA PHE A 159 7.65 -13.19 -13.00
C PHE A 159 6.59 -14.29 -12.88
N LEU A 160 5.32 -13.94 -12.65
CA LEU A 160 4.22 -14.91 -12.65
C LEU A 160 4.00 -15.52 -14.04
N HIS A 161 3.99 -14.69 -15.09
CA HIS A 161 3.79 -15.14 -16.48
C HIS A 161 4.87 -16.14 -16.92
N GLN A 162 6.13 -15.83 -16.63
CA GLN A 162 7.26 -16.72 -16.94
C GLN A 162 7.17 -18.06 -16.19
N ARG A 163 6.62 -18.08 -14.97
CA ARG A 163 6.41 -19.32 -14.20
C ARG A 163 5.23 -20.14 -14.69
N GLU A 164 4.13 -19.49 -15.06
CA GLU A 164 2.98 -20.16 -15.65
C GLU A 164 3.40 -20.90 -16.92
N GLU A 165 4.13 -20.23 -17.81
CA GLU A 165 4.62 -20.80 -19.07
C GLU A 165 5.64 -21.94 -18.88
N ARG A 166 6.59 -21.78 -17.94
CA ARG A 166 7.73 -22.71 -17.79
C ARG A 166 7.52 -23.85 -16.79
N GLN A 167 6.62 -23.68 -15.82
CA GLN A 167 6.50 -24.58 -14.67
C GLN A 167 5.06 -25.02 -14.39
N GLY A 168 4.08 -24.63 -15.22
CA GLY A 168 2.67 -24.95 -15.01
C GLY A 168 2.13 -24.39 -13.69
N ALA A 169 2.74 -23.30 -13.20
CA ALA A 169 2.29 -22.62 -12.00
C ALA A 169 0.88 -22.03 -12.22
N PRO A 170 0.07 -21.83 -11.16
CA PRO A 170 -1.22 -21.17 -11.31
C PRO A 170 -1.07 -19.78 -11.94
N GLY A 171 -2.01 -19.41 -12.80
CA GLY A 171 -2.02 -18.10 -13.45
C GLY A 171 -2.42 -16.95 -12.52
N LEU A 172 -2.45 -15.74 -13.08
CA LEU A 172 -2.73 -14.49 -12.35
C LEU A 172 -4.05 -14.53 -11.55
N GLU A 173 -5.12 -15.03 -12.17
CA GLU A 173 -6.48 -15.08 -11.58
C GLU A 173 -6.54 -15.92 -10.30
N PHE A 174 -5.70 -16.97 -10.20
CA PHE A 174 -5.58 -17.76 -8.99
C PHE A 174 -5.04 -16.92 -7.83
N TYR A 175 -3.97 -16.16 -8.07
CA TYR A 175 -3.35 -15.33 -7.04
C TYR A 175 -4.23 -14.15 -6.62
N GLU A 176 -4.98 -13.56 -7.55
CA GLU A 176 -5.99 -12.56 -7.22
C GLU A 176 -7.08 -13.14 -6.31
N SER A 177 -7.61 -14.31 -6.66
CA SER A 177 -8.63 -15.00 -5.87
C SER A 177 -8.13 -15.32 -4.47
N MET A 178 -6.85 -15.72 -4.33
CA MET A 178 -6.22 -15.94 -3.04
C MET A 178 -6.10 -14.66 -2.22
N GLY A 179 -5.66 -13.55 -2.82
CA GLY A 179 -5.56 -12.26 -2.16
C GLY A 179 -6.92 -11.75 -1.67
N GLN A 180 -7.95 -11.81 -2.52
CA GLN A 180 -9.32 -11.44 -2.17
C GLN A 180 -9.89 -12.31 -1.04
N THR A 181 -9.62 -13.63 -1.08
CA THR A 181 -10.07 -14.56 -0.03
C THR A 181 -9.40 -14.24 1.31
N ALA A 182 -8.10 -13.96 1.31
CA ALA A 182 -7.37 -13.60 2.53
C ALA A 182 -7.89 -12.28 3.13
N TYR A 183 -8.14 -11.25 2.32
CA TYR A 183 -8.76 -10.02 2.81
C TYR A 183 -10.18 -10.25 3.32
N ARG A 184 -10.97 -11.13 2.69
CA ARG A 184 -12.31 -11.48 3.18
C ARG A 184 -12.27 -12.14 4.55
N GLN A 185 -11.35 -13.08 4.76
CA GLN A 185 -11.12 -13.72 6.06
C GLN A 185 -10.73 -12.70 7.13
N ALA A 186 -9.86 -11.74 6.79
CA ALA A 186 -9.49 -10.65 7.69
C ALA A 186 -10.70 -9.75 8.00
N ARG A 187 -11.44 -9.31 6.99
CA ARG A 187 -12.61 -8.40 7.09
C ARG A 187 -13.71 -8.96 7.98
N ASP A 188 -13.96 -10.27 7.88
CA ASP A 188 -15.03 -10.94 8.62
C ASP A 188 -14.61 -11.28 10.06
N HIS A 189 -13.35 -11.11 10.41
CA HIS A 189 -12.84 -11.29 11.77
C HIS A 189 -13.23 -10.12 12.68
N ARG A 190 -13.48 -10.41 13.97
CA ARG A 190 -13.76 -9.42 15.04
C ARG A 190 -12.81 -8.22 15.03
N LEU A 191 -11.52 -8.49 14.91
CA LEU A 191 -10.46 -7.48 14.95
C LEU A 191 -10.54 -6.46 13.80
N ALA A 192 -11.18 -6.78 12.66
CA ALA A 192 -11.37 -5.80 11.59
C ALA A 192 -12.26 -4.64 12.02
N ARG A 193 -13.22 -4.87 12.93
CA ARG A 193 -14.03 -3.79 13.51
C ARG A 193 -13.26 -3.04 14.59
N GLU A 194 -12.55 -3.76 15.45
CA GLU A 194 -11.75 -3.15 16.53
C GLU A 194 -10.64 -2.23 16.00
N TYR A 195 -10.06 -2.56 14.84
CA TYR A 195 -9.04 -1.76 14.17
C TYR A 195 -9.57 -0.87 13.03
N GLU A 196 -10.89 -0.75 12.88
CA GLU A 196 -11.53 0.06 11.82
C GLU A 196 -11.09 -0.31 10.39
N MET A 197 -10.64 -1.54 10.17
CA MET A 197 -10.14 -2.01 8.89
C MET A 197 -11.23 -2.59 7.98
N ARG A 198 -12.45 -2.77 8.49
CA ARG A 198 -13.52 -3.47 7.77
C ARG A 198 -13.80 -2.85 6.40
N GLU A 199 -13.99 -1.54 6.33
CA GLU A 199 -14.31 -0.84 5.08
C GLU A 199 -13.10 -0.80 4.13
N ILE A 200 -11.90 -0.61 4.68
CA ILE A 200 -10.64 -0.65 3.90
C ILE A 200 -10.47 -2.01 3.21
N LEU A 201 -10.62 -3.09 3.98
CA LEU A 201 -10.50 -4.46 3.46
C LEU A 201 -11.62 -4.78 2.46
N ASP A 202 -12.84 -4.28 2.68
CA ASP A 202 -13.93 -4.43 1.72
C ASP A 202 -13.64 -3.70 0.40
N GLY A 203 -13.13 -2.48 0.47
CA GLY A 203 -12.66 -1.71 -0.68
C GLY A 203 -11.54 -2.44 -1.44
N LEU A 204 -10.61 -3.07 -0.73
CA LEU A 204 -9.55 -3.88 -1.34
C LEU A 204 -10.06 -5.16 -2.00
N ILE A 205 -11.05 -5.84 -1.41
CA ILE A 205 -11.66 -7.05 -2.01
C ILE A 205 -12.31 -6.69 -3.36
N HIS A 206 -13.15 -5.66 -3.39
CA HIS A 206 -13.87 -5.24 -4.61
C HIS A 206 -12.98 -4.50 -5.62
N GLY A 207 -11.96 -3.79 -5.13
CA GLY A 207 -11.00 -3.03 -5.92
C GLY A 207 -9.80 -3.84 -6.40
N PHE A 208 -9.61 -5.09 -5.94
CA PHE A 208 -8.35 -5.83 -6.09
C PHE A 208 -7.76 -5.80 -7.51
N PRO A 209 -8.50 -6.16 -8.58
CA PRO A 209 -7.93 -6.18 -9.93
C PRO A 209 -7.51 -4.79 -10.40
N ARG A 210 -8.32 -3.76 -10.10
CA ARG A 210 -8.02 -2.36 -10.44
C ARG A 210 -6.81 -1.84 -9.66
N THR A 211 -6.70 -2.19 -8.38
CA THR A 211 -5.56 -1.81 -7.54
C THR A 211 -4.26 -2.44 -8.03
N ARG A 212 -4.25 -3.75 -8.33
CA ARG A 212 -3.03 -4.42 -8.84
C ARG A 212 -2.61 -3.88 -10.21
N GLU A 213 -3.56 -3.48 -11.06
CA GLU A 213 -3.24 -2.81 -12.33
C GLU A 213 -2.54 -1.47 -12.13
N GLN A 214 -2.97 -0.70 -11.14
CA GLN A 214 -2.30 0.56 -10.81
C GLN A 214 -0.89 0.31 -10.26
N PHE A 215 -0.70 -0.71 -9.43
CA PHE A 215 0.63 -1.11 -8.98
C PHE A 215 1.53 -1.54 -10.14
N ASN A 216 0.99 -2.29 -11.10
CA ASN A 216 1.72 -2.67 -12.30
C ASN A 216 2.16 -1.45 -13.13
N ARG A 217 1.26 -0.49 -13.33
CA ARG A 217 1.58 0.78 -14.00
C ARG A 217 2.64 1.57 -13.25
N LEU A 218 2.53 1.68 -11.93
CA LEU A 218 3.52 2.34 -11.09
C LEU A 218 4.89 1.66 -11.23
N ALA A 219 4.93 0.32 -11.24
CA ALA A 219 6.15 -0.45 -11.42
C ALA A 219 6.85 -0.11 -12.75
N THR A 220 6.08 -0.03 -13.84
CA THR A 220 6.58 0.35 -15.17
C THR A 220 7.04 1.81 -15.22
N GLN A 221 6.25 2.74 -14.69
CA GLN A 221 6.55 4.18 -14.75
C GLN A 221 7.79 4.55 -13.94
N TRP A 222 7.93 3.99 -12.74
CA TRP A 222 9.01 4.32 -11.80
C TRP A 222 10.19 3.36 -11.88
N HIS A 223 10.21 2.47 -12.89
CA HIS A 223 11.29 1.50 -13.10
C HIS A 223 11.59 0.70 -11.83
N TRP A 224 10.54 0.30 -11.10
CA TRP A 224 10.62 -0.34 -9.78
C TRP A 224 11.39 -1.68 -9.77
N ARG A 225 11.84 -2.16 -10.94
CA ARG A 225 13.06 -2.95 -11.14
C ARG A 225 13.27 -3.28 -12.62
N ASN A 226 14.47 -2.97 -13.12
CA ASN A 226 15.36 -4.03 -13.63
C ASN A 226 16.24 -4.46 -12.46
#